data_AF-A0A8J6EDR6-F1
#
_entry.id   AF-A0A8J6EDR6-F1
#
_cell.length_a   1.000
_cell.length_b   1.000
_cell.length_c   1.000
_cell.angle_alpha   90.00
_cell.angle_beta   90.00
_cell.angle_gamma   90.00
#
_symmetry.space_group_name_H-M   'P 1'
#
loop_
_entity.id
_entity.type
_entity.pdbx_description
1 polymer ?
#
loop_
_entity_poly.entity_id
_entity_poly.type
_entity_poly.pdbx_seq_one_letter_code
_entity_poly.pdbx_strand_id
1 'polypeptide(L)'
;MIAGDELPLLHILEGQDRSAGRIVHPQGDQHYSSQSSAQWKEKLLAESMDEYQELYGHYEEDYPEDVPEMETFESWADRIYREYQARKIQSEPPGAKSRRVSEMQKLSSVTEEETYLQRHKQKEKELQEVQRERYQKRCQEVFGGAGSSARTGEEGMKTNVEVAGRDREGSGQGPTSIRTGLGTLSYRDIPWPLPGGTAEQMAQAIAAGGDPSDSGSFKRYLRAQRVTWHPDRFMQRCGSRLLAKDQERVLRTVTALSQELNRLAELTK
;
A
#
# COMPACT_ATOMS: atom_id res chain seq x y z
N MET A 1 53.50 -46.94 -83.42
CA MET A 1 53.77 -47.68 -82.16
C MET A 1 52.43 -47.75 -81.44
N ILE A 2 51.71 -48.87 -81.62
CA ILE A 2 51.42 -49.91 -80.60
C ILE A 2 50.44 -49.33 -79.55
N ALA A 3 49.12 -49.59 -79.68
CA ALA A 3 48.38 -50.67 -78.97
C ALA A 3 48.53 -50.53 -77.45
N GLY A 4 47.48 -50.31 -76.67
CA GLY A 4 46.42 -51.28 -76.38
C GLY A 4 46.27 -51.35 -74.86
N ASP A 5 45.17 -51.94 -74.41
CA ASP A 5 44.87 -52.38 -73.03
C ASP A 5 44.41 -51.32 -72.02
N GLU A 6 43.48 -51.59 -71.11
CA GLU A 6 42.35 -52.52 -70.96
C GLU A 6 41.60 -51.95 -69.73
N LEU A 7 40.26 -52.04 -69.71
CA LEU A 7 39.48 -51.88 -68.48
C LEU A 7 39.58 -53.19 -67.66
N PRO A 8 39.36 -53.18 -66.33
CA PRO A 8 38.00 -53.52 -65.89
C PRO A 8 37.50 -52.84 -64.59
N LEU A 9 36.20 -52.54 -64.63
CA LEU A 9 35.18 -52.72 -63.60
C LEU A 9 35.61 -53.27 -62.23
N LEU A 10 35.22 -52.55 -61.16
CA LEU A 10 34.43 -53.14 -60.07
C LEU A 10 33.40 -52.11 -59.53
N HIS A 11 32.14 -52.52 -59.60
CA HIS A 11 31.02 -51.98 -58.83
C HIS A 11 31.32 -51.97 -57.32
N ILE A 12 30.77 -51.02 -56.57
CA ILE A 12 29.83 -51.25 -55.45
C ILE A 12 29.31 -49.89 -54.91
N LEU A 13 28.03 -49.91 -54.56
CA LEU A 13 27.12 -48.87 -54.08
C LEU A 13 27.55 -48.23 -52.74
N GLU A 14 27.21 -46.95 -52.51
CA GLU A 14 26.31 -46.46 -51.44
C GLU A 14 26.44 -44.95 -51.20
N GLY A 15 25.28 -44.28 -51.06
CA GLY A 15 25.09 -43.33 -49.96
C GLY A 15 25.29 -41.83 -50.20
N GLN A 16 24.17 -41.11 -50.14
CA GLN A 16 23.98 -39.84 -49.41
C GLN A 16 24.41 -38.51 -50.07
N ASP A 17 23.43 -37.95 -50.79
CA ASP A 17 22.68 -36.76 -50.37
C ASP A 17 23.44 -35.63 -49.63
N ARG A 18 23.73 -34.55 -50.36
CA ARG A 18 23.92 -33.19 -49.79
C ARG A 18 23.31 -32.16 -50.73
N SER A 19 21.99 -32.16 -50.82
CA SER A 19 21.23 -31.01 -51.29
C SER A 19 21.40 -29.87 -50.27
N ALA A 20 21.95 -28.74 -50.72
CA ALA A 20 22.13 -27.54 -49.93
C ALA A 20 20.76 -26.93 -49.58
N GLY A 21 20.22 -27.34 -48.43
CA GLY A 21 19.03 -26.79 -47.81
C GLY A 21 19.26 -25.34 -47.41
N ARG A 22 18.61 -24.44 -48.15
CA ARG A 22 18.30 -23.06 -47.80
C ARG A 22 17.78 -23.01 -46.36
N ILE A 23 18.52 -22.34 -45.48
CA ILE A 23 18.07 -22.04 -44.11
C ILE A 23 16.89 -21.08 -44.24
N VAL A 24 15.68 -21.63 -44.19
CA VAL A 24 14.45 -20.89 -43.95
C VAL A 24 14.43 -20.59 -42.46
N HIS A 25 14.64 -19.34 -42.09
CA HIS A 25 14.31 -18.85 -40.75
C HIS A 25 12.80 -19.02 -40.55
N PRO A 26 12.32 -19.81 -39.57
CA PRO A 26 10.91 -19.82 -39.23
C PRO A 26 10.60 -18.55 -38.45
N GLN A 27 10.06 -17.54 -39.14
CA GLN A 27 9.25 -16.51 -38.51
C GLN A 27 7.91 -17.15 -38.14
N GLY A 28 7.75 -17.56 -36.88
CA GLY A 28 6.51 -18.16 -36.44
C GLY A 28 6.51 -18.55 -34.99
N ASP A 29 6.70 -17.60 -34.07
CA ASP A 29 6.43 -17.80 -32.64
C ASP A 29 6.03 -16.49 -31.94
N GLN A 30 4.97 -15.85 -32.44
CA GLN A 30 4.21 -14.87 -31.65
C GLN A 30 2.76 -15.31 -31.36
N HIS A 31 2.30 -16.42 -31.94
CA HIS A 31 0.95 -16.93 -31.70
C HIS A 31 0.84 -17.86 -30.48
N TYR A 32 1.94 -18.45 -30.01
CA TYR A 32 1.96 -19.27 -28.79
C TYR A 32 1.66 -18.48 -27.50
N SER A 33 1.80 -17.14 -27.50
CA SER A 33 1.70 -16.35 -26.27
C SER A 33 0.27 -15.98 -25.86
N SER A 34 -0.64 -15.73 -26.80
CA SER A 34 -2.00 -15.29 -26.45
C SER A 34 -2.98 -16.43 -26.24
N GLN A 35 -2.90 -17.48 -27.07
CA GLN A 35 -3.81 -18.62 -26.99
C GLN A 35 -3.47 -19.51 -25.79
N SER A 36 -2.18 -19.70 -25.52
CA SER A 36 -1.73 -20.35 -24.29
C SER A 36 -2.08 -19.50 -23.06
N SER A 37 -1.84 -18.19 -23.08
CA SER A 37 -2.25 -17.31 -21.96
C SER A 37 -3.75 -17.33 -21.71
N ALA A 38 -4.58 -17.39 -22.76
CA ALA A 38 -6.03 -17.49 -22.64
C ALA A 38 -6.45 -18.82 -22.00
N GLN A 39 -5.90 -19.94 -22.46
CA GLN A 39 -6.16 -21.26 -21.88
C GLN A 39 -5.72 -21.36 -20.42
N TRP A 40 -4.58 -20.76 -20.07
CA TRP A 40 -4.11 -20.70 -18.69
C TRP A 40 -4.98 -19.82 -17.80
N LYS A 41 -5.48 -18.68 -18.32
CA LYS A 41 -6.43 -17.83 -17.60
C LYS A 41 -7.75 -18.54 -17.37
N GLU A 42 -8.25 -19.26 -18.37
CA GLU A 42 -9.47 -20.06 -18.28
C GLU A 42 -9.32 -21.17 -17.24
N LYS A 43 -8.19 -21.88 -17.25
CA LYS A 43 -7.90 -22.93 -16.26
C LYS A 43 -7.80 -22.37 -14.84
N LEU A 44 -7.13 -21.23 -14.66
CA LEU A 44 -7.03 -20.57 -13.37
C LEU A 44 -8.39 -20.06 -12.87
N LEU A 45 -9.26 -19.62 -13.79
CA LEU A 45 -10.64 -19.25 -13.48
C LEU A 45 -11.47 -20.47 -13.05
N ALA A 46 -11.33 -21.59 -13.75
CA ALA A 46 -12.03 -22.83 -13.44
C ALA A 46 -11.65 -23.35 -12.04
N GLU A 47 -10.35 -23.43 -11.73
CA GLU A 47 -9.89 -23.84 -10.38
C GLU A 47 -10.40 -22.87 -9.30
N SER A 48 -10.40 -21.55 -9.56
CA SER A 48 -10.92 -20.56 -8.60
C SER A 48 -12.43 -20.66 -8.37
N MET A 49 -13.17 -21.08 -9.39
CA MET A 49 -14.62 -21.20 -9.34
C MET A 49 -15.03 -22.50 -8.64
N ASP A 50 -14.32 -23.60 -8.89
CA ASP A 50 -14.51 -24.87 -8.19
C ASP A 50 -14.26 -24.71 -6.67
N GLU A 51 -13.16 -24.04 -6.27
CA GLU A 51 -12.89 -23.76 -4.85
C GLU A 51 -13.99 -22.88 -4.21
N TYR A 52 -14.50 -21.89 -4.95
CA TYR A 52 -15.59 -21.04 -4.48
C TYR A 52 -16.88 -21.84 -4.30
N GLN A 53 -17.18 -22.76 -5.21
CA GLN A 53 -18.36 -23.61 -5.17
C GLN A 53 -18.27 -24.66 -4.05
N GLU A 54 -17.08 -25.16 -3.75
CA GLU A 54 -16.83 -26.10 -2.64
C GLU A 54 -16.86 -25.39 -1.27
N LEU A 55 -16.32 -24.18 -1.17
CA LEU A 55 -16.25 -23.44 0.10
C LEU A 55 -17.59 -22.81 0.50
N TYR A 56 -18.37 -22.34 -0.47
CA TYR A 56 -19.65 -21.67 -0.21
C TYR A 56 -20.85 -22.56 -0.53
N GLY A 57 -20.71 -23.66 -1.27
CA GLY A 57 -21.84 -24.52 -1.60
C GLY A 57 -22.77 -23.92 -2.68
N HIS A 58 -23.48 -24.81 -3.38
CA HIS A 58 -24.39 -24.44 -4.46
C HIS A 58 -25.74 -23.99 -3.86
N TYR A 59 -25.90 -22.69 -3.59
CA TYR A 59 -27.12 -22.14 -2.99
C TYR A 59 -28.27 -21.85 -3.96
N GLU A 60 -28.26 -22.38 -5.19
CA GLU A 60 -29.27 -21.99 -6.18
C GLU A 60 -30.56 -22.82 -6.14
N GLU A 61 -30.57 -24.02 -5.55
CA GLU A 61 -31.75 -24.93 -5.62
C GLU A 61 -32.65 -24.93 -4.36
N ASP A 62 -32.24 -24.30 -3.26
CA ASP A 62 -32.99 -24.32 -2.00
C ASP A 62 -33.73 -23.00 -1.68
N TYR A 63 -33.82 -22.05 -2.63
CA TYR A 63 -34.66 -20.89 -2.44
C TYR A 63 -36.12 -21.28 -2.68
N PRO A 64 -36.99 -21.30 -1.65
CA PRO A 64 -38.42 -21.51 -1.87
C PRO A 64 -38.93 -20.43 -2.84
N GLU A 65 -39.52 -20.86 -3.95
CA GLU A 65 -39.97 -19.99 -5.05
C GLU A 65 -41.02 -18.97 -4.57
N ASP A 66 -41.73 -19.31 -3.48
CA ASP A 66 -42.59 -18.42 -2.72
C ASP A 66 -41.88 -17.90 -1.45
N VAL A 67 -40.87 -17.04 -1.62
CA VAL A 67 -40.40 -16.19 -0.50
C VAL A 67 -41.53 -15.22 -0.18
N PRO A 68 -42.16 -15.27 1.02
CA PRO A 68 -43.16 -14.28 1.40
C PRO A 68 -42.52 -12.90 1.26
N GLU A 69 -43.24 -11.92 0.68
CA GLU A 69 -42.75 -10.55 0.55
C GLU A 69 -42.07 -10.14 1.85
N MET A 70 -40.74 -10.01 1.78
CA MET A 70 -39.93 -9.66 2.93
C MET A 70 -40.51 -8.36 3.49
N GLU A 71 -40.91 -8.40 4.77
CA GLU A 71 -41.51 -7.23 5.41
C GLU A 71 -40.63 -6.01 5.13
N THR A 72 -41.24 -4.92 4.69
CA THR A 72 -40.48 -3.69 4.45
C THR A 72 -39.80 -3.28 5.75
N PHE A 73 -38.63 -2.65 5.64
CA PHE A 73 -37.89 -2.17 6.81
C PHE A 73 -38.78 -1.35 7.75
N GLU A 74 -39.65 -0.51 7.19
CA GLU A 74 -40.61 0.29 7.95
C GLU A 74 -41.64 -0.57 8.68
N SER A 75 -42.21 -1.60 8.03
CA SER A 75 -43.17 -2.52 8.65
C SER A 75 -42.53 -3.32 9.79
N TRP A 76 -41.30 -3.81 9.58
CA TRP A 76 -40.52 -4.47 10.63
C TRP A 76 -40.24 -3.53 11.80
N ALA A 77 -39.75 -2.32 11.52
CA ALA A 77 -39.44 -1.33 12.55
C ALA A 77 -40.69 -0.95 13.35
N ASP A 78 -41.82 -0.75 12.70
CA ASP A 78 -43.11 -0.44 13.34
C ASP A 78 -43.62 -1.61 14.19
N ARG A 79 -43.42 -2.85 13.73
CA ARG A 79 -43.79 -4.06 14.47
C ARG A 79 -42.95 -4.20 15.74
N ILE A 80 -41.63 -4.08 15.62
CA ILE A 80 -40.70 -4.13 16.76
C ILE A 80 -40.96 -2.99 17.74
N TYR A 81 -41.24 -1.78 17.25
CA TYR A 81 -41.57 -0.64 18.09
C TYR A 81 -42.88 -0.85 18.86
N ARG A 82 -43.94 -1.34 18.20
CA ARG A 82 -45.21 -1.67 18.85
C ARG A 82 -45.04 -2.76 19.90
N GLU A 83 -44.28 -3.81 19.59
CA GLU A 83 -44.00 -4.89 20.53
C GLU A 83 -43.22 -4.40 21.75
N TYR A 84 -42.22 -3.53 21.54
CA TYR A 84 -41.47 -2.90 22.62
C TYR A 84 -42.38 -2.05 23.53
N GLN A 85 -43.24 -1.21 22.96
CA GLN A 85 -44.16 -0.38 23.75
C GLN A 85 -45.20 -1.23 24.50
N ALA A 86 -45.73 -2.29 23.87
CA ALA A 86 -46.65 -3.21 24.53
C ALA A 86 -46.00 -3.92 25.73
N ARG A 87 -44.77 -4.41 25.58
CA ARG A 87 -43.97 -5.00 26.68
C ARG A 87 -43.67 -3.98 27.78
N LYS A 88 -43.43 -2.71 27.42
CA LYS A 88 -43.20 -1.62 28.38
C LYS A 88 -44.45 -1.28 29.19
N ILE A 89 -45.63 -1.24 28.56
CA ILE A 89 -46.91 -0.97 29.24
C ILE A 89 -47.30 -2.16 30.14
N GLN A 90 -47.06 -3.40 29.70
CA GLN A 90 -47.37 -4.60 30.49
C GLN A 90 -46.45 -4.81 31.70
N SER A 91 -45.22 -4.27 31.66
CA SER A 91 -44.23 -4.41 32.74
C SER A 91 -44.30 -3.31 33.80
N GLU A 92 -45.09 -2.24 33.61
CA GLU A 92 -45.31 -1.20 34.60
C GLU A 92 -46.64 -1.39 35.35
N PRO A 93 -46.64 -1.71 36.67
CA PRO A 93 -47.88 -1.69 37.46
C PRO A 93 -48.36 -0.24 37.66
N PRO A 94 -49.69 0.01 37.74
CA PRO A 94 -50.22 1.35 37.94
C PRO A 94 -49.86 1.83 39.35
N GLY A 95 -48.82 2.67 39.46
CA GLY A 95 -48.72 3.62 40.57
C GLY A 95 -47.44 3.72 41.40
N ALA A 96 -46.28 3.11 41.09
CA ALA A 96 -45.17 3.22 42.07
C ALA A 96 -43.70 3.26 41.62
N LYS A 97 -43.29 3.06 40.36
CA LYS A 97 -41.84 2.84 40.08
C LYS A 97 -41.20 3.52 38.86
N SER A 98 -41.90 4.45 38.19
CA SER A 98 -41.40 5.08 36.96
C SER A 98 -40.10 5.91 37.14
N ARG A 99 -39.82 6.44 38.35
CA ARG A 99 -38.63 7.30 38.57
C ARG A 99 -37.30 6.55 38.68
N ARG A 100 -37.25 5.37 39.32
CA ARG A 100 -35.98 4.65 39.57
C ARG A 100 -35.48 3.86 38.35
N VAL A 101 -36.37 3.32 37.53
CA VAL A 101 -35.97 2.58 36.31
C VAL A 101 -35.50 3.55 35.22
N SER A 102 -36.13 4.73 35.12
CA SER A 102 -35.69 5.79 34.20
C SER A 102 -34.31 6.34 34.55
N GLU A 103 -34.00 6.51 35.84
CA GLU A 103 -32.70 6.99 36.29
C GLU A 103 -31.59 5.94 36.09
N MET A 104 -31.89 4.65 36.30
CA MET A 104 -30.93 3.57 36.07
C MET A 104 -30.69 3.27 34.58
N GLN A 105 -31.72 3.38 33.73
CA GLN A 105 -31.55 3.33 32.27
C GLN A 105 -30.81 4.55 31.73
N LYS A 106 -31.04 5.76 32.29
CA LYS A 106 -30.26 6.95 31.95
C LYS A 106 -28.80 6.80 32.37
N LEU A 107 -28.53 6.28 33.57
CA LEU A 107 -27.15 5.99 33.98
C LEU A 107 -26.50 4.95 33.07
N SER A 108 -27.19 3.85 32.72
CA SER A 108 -26.67 2.83 31.78
C SER A 108 -26.33 3.46 30.42
N SER A 109 -27.26 4.25 29.86
CA SER A 109 -27.07 4.95 28.59
C SER A 109 -25.90 5.95 28.63
N VAL A 110 -25.75 6.69 29.73
CA VAL A 110 -24.63 7.62 29.91
C VAL A 110 -23.31 6.87 30.03
N THR A 111 -23.26 5.76 30.77
CA THR A 111 -22.04 4.95 30.87
C THR A 111 -21.67 4.29 29.54
N GLU A 112 -22.65 3.85 28.75
CA GLU A 112 -22.44 3.30 27.41
C GLU A 112 -21.91 4.37 26.45
N GLU A 113 -22.49 5.56 26.46
CA GLU A 113 -22.02 6.71 25.66
C GLU A 113 -20.57 7.11 26.02
N GLU A 114 -20.25 7.17 27.31
CA GLU A 114 -18.90 7.46 27.79
C GLU A 114 -17.89 6.39 27.32
N THR A 115 -18.24 5.11 27.41
CA THR A 115 -17.36 4.04 26.94
C THR A 115 -17.14 4.07 25.42
N TYR A 116 -18.17 4.43 24.66
CA TYR A 116 -18.06 4.63 23.22
C TYR A 116 -17.12 5.79 22.90
N LEU A 117 -17.29 6.94 23.55
CA LEU A 117 -16.43 8.11 23.37
C LEU A 117 -14.99 7.82 23.78
N GLN A 118 -14.77 7.06 24.85
CA GLN A 118 -13.44 6.61 25.26
C GLN A 118 -12.80 5.72 24.20
N ARG A 119 -13.52 4.73 23.67
CA ARG A 119 -13.03 3.85 22.60
C ARG A 119 -12.73 4.62 21.32
N HIS A 120 -13.59 5.59 20.97
CA HIS A 120 -13.38 6.47 19.83
C HIS A 120 -12.09 7.30 19.99
N LYS A 121 -11.91 7.96 21.15
CA LYS A 121 -10.71 8.74 21.47
C LYS A 121 -9.45 7.87 21.47
N GLN A 122 -9.53 6.66 22.01
CA GLN A 122 -8.41 5.71 22.03
C GLN A 122 -8.02 5.31 20.60
N LYS A 123 -9.00 4.93 19.78
CA LYS A 123 -8.78 4.57 18.37
C LYS A 123 -8.21 5.74 17.57
N GLU A 124 -8.67 6.96 17.81
CA GLU A 124 -8.15 8.16 17.16
C GLU A 124 -6.67 8.41 17.53
N LYS A 125 -6.31 8.26 18.81
CA LYS A 125 -4.91 8.35 19.26
C LYS A 125 -4.02 7.30 18.61
N GLU A 126 -4.46 6.04 18.58
CA GLU A 126 -3.72 4.95 17.93
C GLU A 126 -3.49 5.26 16.44
N LEU A 127 -4.51 5.76 15.74
CA LEU A 127 -4.37 6.18 14.34
C LEU A 127 -3.37 7.32 14.17
N GLN A 128 -3.39 8.31 15.07
CA GLN A 128 -2.42 9.41 15.06
C GLN A 128 -0.99 8.92 15.32
N GLU A 129 -0.80 7.99 16.25
CA GLU A 129 0.52 7.40 16.56
C GLU A 129 1.07 6.60 15.38
N VAL A 130 0.26 5.75 14.75
CA VAL A 130 0.65 5.00 13.55
C VAL A 130 1.00 5.94 12.40
N GLN A 131 0.24 7.00 12.20
CA GLN A 131 0.54 8.01 11.19
C GLN A 131 1.86 8.73 11.48
N ARG A 132 2.09 9.12 12.75
CA ARG A 132 3.33 9.74 13.20
C ARG A 132 4.53 8.84 12.97
N GLU A 133 4.46 7.57 13.37
CA GLU A 133 5.54 6.60 13.17
C GLU A 133 5.83 6.39 11.68
N ARG A 134 4.79 6.22 10.86
CA ARG A 134 4.94 6.10 9.40
C ARG A 134 5.59 7.35 8.81
N TYR A 135 5.16 8.54 9.22
CA TYR A 135 5.76 9.79 8.78
C TYR A 135 7.25 9.86 9.16
N GLN A 136 7.58 9.59 10.42
CA GLN A 136 8.95 9.64 10.92
C GLN A 136 9.86 8.63 10.20
N LYS A 137 9.37 7.40 10.00
CA LYS A 137 10.09 6.36 9.25
C LYS A 137 10.38 6.80 7.82
N ARG A 138 9.37 7.30 7.08
CA ARG A 138 9.57 7.76 5.71
C ARG A 138 10.48 9.00 5.64
N CYS A 139 10.41 9.90 6.62
CA CYS A 139 11.38 11.00 6.75
C CYS A 139 12.80 10.46 6.91
N GLN A 140 13.02 9.46 7.75
CA GLN A 140 14.33 8.84 7.92
C GLN A 140 14.82 8.18 6.62
N GLU A 141 13.95 7.49 5.88
CA GLU A 141 14.29 6.84 4.62
C GLU A 141 14.65 7.84 3.51
N VAL A 142 13.84 8.90 3.34
CA VAL A 142 14.02 9.87 2.25
C VAL A 142 15.12 10.89 2.59
N PHE A 143 15.16 11.36 3.83
CA PHE A 143 16.06 12.42 4.25
C PHE A 143 17.33 11.87 4.93
N GLY A 144 17.24 10.79 5.73
CA GLY A 144 18.33 10.31 6.59
C GLY A 144 19.61 9.87 5.86
N GLY A 145 19.52 9.44 4.61
CA GLY A 145 20.70 9.04 3.82
C GLY A 145 21.64 10.19 3.43
N ALA A 146 21.16 11.44 3.41
CA ALA A 146 21.95 12.59 2.94
C ALA A 146 22.85 13.23 4.01
N GLY A 147 22.69 12.87 5.29
CA GLY A 147 23.41 13.50 6.41
C GLY A 147 24.73 12.83 6.80
N SER A 148 24.99 11.60 6.35
CA SER A 148 26.16 10.82 6.77
C SER A 148 27.34 10.90 5.79
N SER A 149 27.18 11.57 4.65
CA SER A 149 28.22 11.68 3.60
C SER A 149 29.23 12.83 3.82
N ALA A 150 29.26 13.43 5.02
CA ALA A 150 30.14 14.58 5.34
C ALA A 150 31.17 14.26 6.43
N ARG A 151 31.65 13.02 6.48
CA ARG A 151 32.83 12.61 7.26
C ARG A 151 33.65 11.57 6.49
N THR A 152 34.26 12.00 5.39
CA THR A 152 35.46 11.34 4.87
C THR A 152 36.65 11.78 5.72
N GLY A 153 37.09 10.86 6.58
CA GLY A 153 38.36 10.87 7.28
C GLY A 153 38.81 9.43 7.33
N GLU A 154 39.83 9.13 6.54
CA GLU A 154 40.43 7.83 6.28
C GLU A 154 40.86 7.11 7.57
N GLU A 155 40.63 5.80 7.66
CA GLU A 155 41.66 4.81 8.01
C GLU A 155 41.14 3.37 7.82
N GLY A 156 41.97 2.54 7.18
CA GLY A 156 41.58 1.26 6.62
C GLY A 156 41.38 0.14 7.63
N MET A 157 40.46 -0.77 7.31
CA MET A 157 40.51 -2.14 7.80
C MET A 157 40.01 -3.06 6.68
N LYS A 158 40.97 -3.78 6.10
CA LYS A 158 40.76 -4.79 5.07
C LYS A 158 40.21 -6.04 5.75
N THR A 159 39.01 -6.47 5.41
CA THR A 159 38.63 -7.89 5.57
C THR A 159 37.95 -8.37 4.30
N ASN A 160 38.69 -9.21 3.59
CA ASN A 160 38.30 -10.01 2.46
C ASN A 160 37.26 -11.04 2.91
N VAL A 161 36.09 -11.10 2.29
CA VAL A 161 35.26 -12.32 2.29
C VAL A 161 34.77 -12.55 0.87
N GLU A 162 35.09 -13.74 0.41
CA GLU A 162 34.99 -14.24 -0.94
C GLU A 162 33.57 -14.27 -1.50
N VAL A 163 33.58 -14.08 -2.82
CA VAL A 163 32.52 -14.34 -3.79
C VAL A 163 32.08 -15.81 -3.71
N ALA A 164 30.79 -16.02 -3.46
CA ALA A 164 30.10 -17.23 -3.89
C ALA A 164 28.80 -16.81 -4.59
N GLY A 165 28.86 -16.81 -5.92
CA GLY A 165 27.70 -16.63 -6.78
C GLY A 165 26.68 -17.76 -6.59
N ARG A 166 25.40 -17.39 -6.64
CA ARG A 166 24.31 -18.25 -7.09
C ARG A 166 23.28 -17.39 -7.80
N ASP A 167 23.26 -17.55 -9.11
CA ASP A 167 22.14 -17.19 -9.96
C ASP A 167 20.88 -17.90 -9.45
N ARG A 168 19.83 -17.12 -9.19
CA ARG A 168 18.47 -17.64 -9.09
C ARG A 168 17.51 -16.60 -9.63
N GLU A 169 17.26 -16.69 -10.92
CA GLU A 169 16.13 -16.05 -11.58
C GLU A 169 14.84 -16.60 -10.96
N GLY A 170 14.16 -15.74 -10.22
CA GLY A 170 12.85 -15.98 -9.62
C GLY A 170 11.95 -14.82 -9.99
N SER A 171 11.20 -15.03 -11.07
CA SER A 171 10.13 -14.14 -11.52
C SER A 171 9.01 -14.13 -10.48
N GLY A 172 8.59 -12.93 -10.06
CA GLY A 172 7.42 -12.71 -9.22
C GLY A 172 7.68 -11.70 -8.11
N GLN A 173 7.17 -10.47 -8.26
CA GLN A 173 6.77 -9.58 -7.16
C GLN A 173 6.20 -8.24 -7.67
N GLY A 174 4.91 -8.03 -7.49
CA GLY A 174 4.42 -6.88 -6.71
C GLY A 174 4.11 -7.40 -5.29
N PRO A 175 4.26 -6.60 -4.22
CA PRO A 175 3.63 -5.29 -4.09
C PRO A 175 4.55 -4.17 -3.54
N THR A 176 4.06 -2.94 -3.71
CA THR A 176 4.41 -1.67 -3.04
C THR A 176 5.63 -1.61 -2.11
N SER A 177 6.51 -0.65 -2.42
CA SER A 177 7.30 0.14 -1.47
C SER A 177 8.53 -0.52 -0.81
N ILE A 178 9.39 -1.18 -1.61
CA ILE A 178 10.81 -1.34 -1.26
C ILE A 178 11.66 -1.13 -2.51
N ARG A 179 11.98 0.13 -2.85
CA ARG A 179 13.05 0.60 -3.75
C ARG A 179 13.13 2.11 -3.49
N THR A 180 14.22 2.78 -3.17
CA THR A 180 15.65 2.48 -3.34
C THR A 180 16.43 3.65 -2.74
N GLY A 181 17.62 3.39 -2.20
CA GLY A 181 18.66 4.40 -1.96
C GLY A 181 19.30 4.95 -3.26
N LEU A 182 18.70 4.73 -4.43
CA LEU A 182 19.24 5.04 -5.77
C LEU A 182 18.15 5.37 -6.82
N GLY A 183 16.90 5.60 -6.41
CA GLY A 183 15.78 5.88 -7.32
C GLY A 183 15.40 7.36 -7.40
N THR A 184 14.94 7.79 -8.58
CA THR A 184 14.32 9.09 -8.81
C THR A 184 13.02 9.20 -7.99
N LEU A 185 12.88 10.28 -7.21
CA LEU A 185 11.75 10.60 -6.36
C LEU A 185 10.66 11.32 -7.17
N SER A 186 9.43 10.87 -7.02
CA SER A 186 8.22 11.56 -7.48
C SER A 186 7.55 12.33 -6.34
N TYR A 187 6.52 13.11 -6.67
CA TYR A 187 5.71 13.80 -5.65
C TYR A 187 5.16 12.85 -4.58
N ARG A 188 4.85 11.59 -4.92
CA ARG A 188 4.23 10.63 -3.97
C ARG A 188 5.24 10.01 -3.01
N ASP A 189 6.52 10.00 -3.39
CA ASP A 189 7.61 9.40 -2.60
C ASP A 189 8.08 10.31 -1.47
N ILE A 190 7.73 11.60 -1.55
CA ILE A 190 8.05 12.57 -0.51
C ILE A 190 7.18 12.30 0.72
N PRO A 191 7.76 12.28 1.93
CA PRO A 191 7.07 11.93 3.17
C PRO A 191 6.20 13.10 3.64
N TRP A 192 5.12 13.42 2.91
CA TRP A 192 4.20 14.47 3.31
C TRP A 192 3.52 14.11 4.65
N PRO A 193 3.41 15.06 5.60
CA PRO A 193 2.74 14.84 6.89
C PRO A 193 1.30 14.39 6.74
N LEU A 194 0.59 14.99 5.76
CA LEU A 194 -0.79 14.64 5.42
C LEU A 194 -0.91 14.51 3.90
N PRO A 195 -1.04 13.30 3.35
CA PRO A 195 -1.13 13.10 1.90
C PRO A 195 -2.35 13.81 1.31
N GLY A 196 -2.12 14.73 0.37
CA GLY A 196 -3.20 15.48 -0.28
C GLY A 196 -3.80 16.62 0.55
N GLY A 197 -3.25 16.89 1.74
CA GLY A 197 -3.66 18.02 2.59
C GLY A 197 -3.13 19.36 2.10
N THR A 198 -3.70 20.44 2.62
CA THR A 198 -3.17 21.80 2.44
C THR A 198 -1.87 21.99 3.23
N ALA A 199 -1.06 23.00 2.88
CA ALA A 199 0.14 23.35 3.65
C ALA A 199 -0.16 23.62 5.12
N GLU A 200 -1.33 24.22 5.40
CA GLU A 200 -1.79 24.48 6.76
C GLU A 200 -2.04 23.19 7.54
N GLN A 201 -2.83 22.27 6.98
CA GLN A 201 -3.12 20.98 7.60
C GLN A 201 -1.85 20.16 7.82
N MET A 202 -0.90 20.20 6.87
CA MET A 202 0.39 19.54 7.01
C MET A 202 1.23 20.13 8.13
N ALA A 203 1.24 21.45 8.30
CA ALA A 203 1.96 22.11 9.39
C ALA A 203 1.35 21.82 10.76
N GLN A 204 0.01 21.80 10.85
CA GLN A 204 -0.72 21.39 12.05
C GLN A 204 -0.44 19.92 12.41
N ALA A 205 -0.42 19.01 11.42
CA ALA A 205 -0.08 17.61 11.62
C ALA A 205 1.36 17.43 12.13
N ILE A 206 2.31 18.23 11.62
CA ILE A 206 3.68 18.28 12.16
C ILE A 206 3.65 18.76 13.62
N ALA A 207 2.98 19.88 13.91
CA ALA A 207 2.94 20.43 15.26
C ALA A 207 2.30 19.46 16.27
N ALA A 208 1.23 18.77 15.89
CA ALA A 208 0.61 17.73 16.72
C ALA A 208 1.52 16.52 17.00
N GLY A 209 2.58 16.33 16.19
CA GLY A 209 3.57 15.27 16.38
C GLY A 209 4.61 15.56 17.48
N GLY A 210 4.75 16.82 17.92
CA GLY A 210 5.59 17.18 19.08
C GLY A 210 4.80 17.08 20.38
N ASP A 211 5.48 16.82 21.50
CA ASP A 211 4.84 16.84 22.82
C ASP A 211 4.60 18.29 23.27
N PRO A 212 3.34 18.79 23.31
CA PRO A 212 3.06 20.16 23.72
C PRO A 212 3.30 20.38 25.23
N SER A 213 3.42 19.32 26.02
CA SER A 213 3.62 19.38 27.47
C SER A 213 5.03 19.84 27.84
N ASP A 214 6.02 19.53 26.99
CA ASP A 214 7.39 20.00 27.13
C ASP A 214 7.73 21.03 26.05
N SER A 215 7.58 22.31 26.41
CA SER A 215 7.91 23.44 25.54
C SER A 215 9.35 23.39 24.99
N GLY A 216 10.29 22.81 25.72
CA GLY A 216 11.69 22.69 25.31
C GLY A 216 11.88 21.71 24.16
N SER A 217 11.40 20.48 24.31
CA SER A 217 11.45 19.47 23.24
C SER A 217 10.57 19.84 22.06
N PHE A 218 9.40 20.44 22.28
CA PHE A 218 8.52 20.96 21.23
C PHE A 218 9.21 22.02 20.37
N LYS A 219 9.86 23.02 20.99
CA LYS A 219 10.63 24.05 20.29
C LYS A 219 11.80 23.46 19.50
N ARG A 220 12.50 22.47 20.04
CA ARG A 220 13.58 21.75 19.34
C ARG A 220 13.06 20.96 18.13
N TYR A 221 11.94 20.26 18.31
CA TYR A 221 11.26 19.50 17.26
C TYR A 221 10.83 20.42 16.11
N LEU A 222 10.13 21.52 16.39
CA LEU A 222 9.72 22.47 15.35
C LEU A 222 10.91 23.09 14.61
N ARG A 223 12.01 23.39 15.31
CA ARG A 223 13.24 23.86 14.65
C ARG A 223 13.80 22.81 13.69
N ALA A 224 13.83 21.54 14.08
CA ALA A 224 14.29 20.46 13.19
C ALA A 224 13.39 20.27 11.96
N GLN A 225 12.08 20.39 12.13
CA GLN A 225 11.12 20.31 11.02
C GLN A 225 11.26 21.51 10.06
N ARG A 226 11.43 22.72 10.59
CA ARG A 226 11.70 23.92 9.77
C ARG A 226 12.95 23.78 8.91
N VAL A 227 14.03 23.23 9.45
CA VAL A 227 15.26 22.98 8.68
C VAL A 227 15.04 21.90 7.63
N THR A 228 14.32 20.82 7.97
CA THR A 228 14.05 19.70 7.05
C THR A 228 13.19 20.12 5.87
N TRP A 229 12.18 20.95 6.12
CA TRP A 229 11.22 21.43 5.12
C TRP A 229 11.56 22.80 4.55
N HIS A 230 12.75 23.34 4.82
CA HIS A 230 13.19 24.58 4.17
C HIS A 230 13.44 24.31 2.67
N PRO A 231 12.93 25.13 1.73
CA PRO A 231 13.03 24.86 0.29
C PRO A 231 14.45 24.56 -0.19
N ASP A 232 15.42 25.37 0.25
CA ASP A 232 16.84 25.17 -0.08
C ASP A 232 17.41 23.87 0.51
N ARG A 233 17.17 23.59 1.80
CA ARG A 233 17.66 22.35 2.45
C ARG A 233 17.01 21.11 1.85
N PHE A 234 15.74 21.20 1.48
CA PHE A 234 15.04 20.13 0.80
C PHE A 234 15.66 19.86 -0.58
N MET A 235 15.93 20.91 -1.37
CA MET A 235 16.58 20.78 -2.68
C MET A 235 18.00 20.24 -2.59
N GLN A 236 18.76 20.63 -1.57
CA GLN A 236 20.10 20.07 -1.33
C GLN A 236 20.08 18.55 -1.13
N ARG A 237 19.01 18.01 -0.50
CA ARG A 237 18.91 16.57 -0.18
C ARG A 237 18.20 15.76 -1.25
N CYS A 238 17.13 16.31 -1.82
CA CYS A 238 16.21 15.60 -2.71
C CYS A 238 16.29 16.09 -4.16
N GLY A 239 16.87 17.27 -4.42
CA GLY A 239 16.82 17.93 -5.73
C GLY A 239 17.44 17.10 -6.87
N SER A 240 18.60 16.47 -6.63
CA SER A 240 19.26 15.60 -7.62
C SER A 240 18.47 14.34 -7.95
N ARG A 241 17.60 13.91 -7.02
CA ARG A 241 16.76 12.72 -7.18
C ARG A 241 15.37 13.07 -7.68
N LEU A 242 14.97 14.33 -7.74
CA LEU A 242 13.58 14.70 -7.98
C LEU A 242 13.25 14.71 -9.47
N LEU A 243 12.16 14.03 -9.86
CA LEU A 243 11.65 14.03 -11.23
C LEU A 243 11.36 15.46 -11.70
N ALA A 244 11.90 15.85 -12.86
CA ALA A 244 11.74 17.20 -13.42
C ALA A 244 10.27 17.67 -13.49
N LYS A 245 9.34 16.76 -13.86
CA LYS A 245 7.90 17.04 -13.90
C LYS A 245 7.29 17.40 -12.54
N ASP A 246 7.86 16.91 -11.45
CA ASP A 246 7.35 17.10 -10.09
C ASP A 246 8.13 18.19 -9.33
N GLN A 247 9.30 18.63 -9.83
CA GLN A 247 10.18 19.59 -9.15
C GLN A 247 9.45 20.88 -8.75
N GLU A 248 8.77 21.52 -9.69
CA GLU A 248 8.05 22.78 -9.43
C GLU A 248 6.92 22.58 -8.41
N ARG A 249 6.11 21.52 -8.59
CA ARG A 249 5.00 21.21 -7.70
C ARG A 249 5.49 20.96 -6.27
N VAL A 250 6.55 20.17 -6.13
CA VAL A 250 7.15 19.86 -4.84
C VAL A 250 7.71 21.12 -4.19
N LEU A 251 8.47 21.93 -4.92
CA LEU A 251 9.03 23.18 -4.42
C LEU A 251 7.95 24.14 -3.94
N ARG A 252 6.85 24.27 -4.69
CA ARG A 252 5.70 25.08 -4.29
C ARG A 252 5.09 24.58 -2.98
N THR A 253 4.85 23.28 -2.85
CA THR A 253 4.29 22.69 -1.63
C THR A 253 5.24 22.85 -0.44
N VAL A 254 6.53 22.56 -0.61
CA VAL A 254 7.56 22.72 0.44
C VAL A 254 7.66 24.18 0.89
N THR A 255 7.63 25.12 -0.06
CA THR A 255 7.66 26.56 0.24
C THR A 255 6.44 26.97 1.07
N ALA A 256 5.23 26.60 0.64
CA ALA A 256 4.01 26.89 1.39
C ALA A 256 4.03 26.25 2.79
N LEU A 257 4.46 25.00 2.91
CA LEU A 257 4.61 24.31 4.18
C LEU A 257 5.62 25.00 5.11
N SER A 258 6.76 25.44 4.57
CA SER A 258 7.79 26.14 5.33
C SER A 258 7.30 27.50 5.88
N GLN A 259 6.47 28.20 5.11
CA GLN A 259 5.86 29.46 5.52
C GLN A 259 4.90 29.24 6.70
N GLU A 260 4.05 28.22 6.63
CA GLU A 260 3.15 27.92 7.74
C GLU A 260 3.91 27.46 8.99
N LEU A 261 4.95 26.63 8.84
CA LEU A 261 5.81 26.24 9.96
C LEU A 261 6.51 27.44 10.61
N ASN A 262 6.86 28.48 9.84
CA ASN A 262 7.38 29.73 10.40
C ASN A 262 6.30 30.47 11.19
N ARG A 263 5.06 30.55 10.69
CA ARG A 263 3.92 31.15 11.39
C ARG A 263 3.65 30.46 12.74
N LEU A 264 3.59 29.13 12.75
CA LEU A 264 3.41 28.34 13.98
C LEU A 264 4.58 28.53 14.96
N ALA A 265 5.81 28.64 14.46
CA ALA A 265 6.97 28.91 15.30
C ALA A 265 6.96 30.32 15.91
N GLU A 266 6.36 31.30 15.24
CA GLU A 266 6.19 32.65 15.78
C GLU A 266 5.10 32.71 16.85
N LEU A 267 4.00 31.96 16.68
CA LEU A 267 2.94 31.84 17.69
C LEU A 267 3.41 31.15 18.99
N THR A 268 4.50 30.39 18.93
CA THR A 268 5.02 29.59 20.04
C THR A 268 6.29 30.16 20.67
N LYS A 269 6.76 31.32 20.20
CA LYS A 269 7.87 32.07 20.80
C LYS A 269 7.48 32.62 22.15
#